data_AF-C0EP07-F1
#
_entry.id   AF-C0EP07-F1
#
_cell.length_a   1.000
_cell.length_b   1.000
_cell.length_c   1.000
_cell.angle_alpha   90.00
_cell.angle_beta   90.00
_cell.angle_gamma   90.00
#
_symmetry.space_group_name_H-M   'P 1'
#
loop_
_entity.id
_entity.type
_entity.pdbx_description
1 polymer ?
#
loop_
_entity_poly.entity_id
_entity_poly.type
_entity_poly.pdbx_seq_one_letter_code
_entity_poly.pdbx_strand_id
1 'polypeptide(L)' 'AADELGMTQQQVNDYVNARPSIFKLENAKDNLSHRYEKPGIDDLEDIRDDMEKFLTTGK' A
#
# COMPACT_ATOMS: atom_id res chain seq x y z
N ALA A 1 -3.51 -4.78 6.81
CA ALA A 1 -2.11 -4.94 6.37
C ALA A 1 -1.14 -4.09 7.20
N ALA A 2 -0.89 -2.81 6.89
CA ALA A 2 0.14 -2.02 7.58
C ALA A 2 -0.06 -1.90 9.12
N ASP A 3 -1.30 -1.67 9.54
CA ASP A 3 -1.65 -1.63 10.97
C ASP A 3 -1.48 -3.00 11.65
N GLU A 4 -1.80 -4.09 10.94
CA GLU A 4 -1.63 -5.46 11.46
C GLU A 4 -0.16 -5.84 11.62
N LEU A 5 0.72 -5.25 10.80
CA LEU A 5 2.17 -5.39 10.89
C LEU A 5 2.81 -4.39 11.86
N GLY A 6 2.01 -3.51 12.51
CA GLY A 6 2.52 -2.50 13.44
C GLY A 6 3.45 -1.48 12.79
N MET A 7 3.29 -1.21 11.48
CA MET A 7 4.14 -0.27 10.76
C MET A 7 3.93 1.16 11.27
N THR A 8 5.04 1.88 11.43
CA THR A 8 5.00 3.33 11.65
C THR A 8 4.63 4.07 10.37
N GLN A 9 4.13 5.30 10.49
CA GLN A 9 3.84 6.16 9.34
C GLN A 9 5.04 6.32 8.40
N GLN A 10 6.26 6.39 8.96
CA GLN A 10 7.48 6.48 8.15
C GLN A 10 7.70 5.22 7.31
N GLN A 11 7.55 4.02 7.90
CA GLN A 11 7.70 2.75 7.18
C GLN A 11 6.64 2.58 6.09
N VAL A 12 5.40 3.04 6.34
CA VAL A 12 4.35 3.05 5.31
C VAL A 12 4.72 3.98 4.17
N ASN A 13 5.21 5.19 4.47
CA ASN A 13 5.66 6.14 3.46
C ASN A 13 6.81 5.55 2.61
N ASP A 14 7.79 4.92 3.25
CA ASP A 14 8.93 4.31 2.55
C ASP A 14 8.47 3.15 1.65
N TYR A 15 7.55 2.32 2.13
CA TYR A 15 6.95 1.22 1.36
C TYR A 15 6.18 1.71 0.12
N VAL A 16 5.34 2.73 0.28
CA VAL A 16 4.56 3.33 -0.82
C VAL A 16 5.48 3.98 -1.85
N ASN A 17 6.49 4.73 -1.38
CA ASN A 17 7.45 5.40 -2.26
C ASN A 17 8.35 4.44 -3.04
N ALA A 18 8.60 3.23 -2.51
CA ALA A 18 9.33 2.18 -3.23
C ALA A 18 8.50 1.56 -4.38
N ARG A 19 7.19 1.81 -4.45
CA ARG A 19 6.25 1.22 -5.42
C ARG A 19 5.54 2.29 -6.27
N PRO A 20 6.27 3.16 -6.98
CA PRO A 20 5.70 4.28 -7.73
C PRO A 20 4.81 3.84 -8.91
N SER A 21 4.95 2.59 -9.37
CA SER A 21 4.11 2.01 -10.42
C SER A 21 2.77 1.47 -9.92
N ILE A 22 2.65 1.23 -8.61
CA ILE A 22 1.44 0.68 -7.97
C ILE A 22 0.56 1.83 -7.46
N PHE A 23 1.17 2.81 -6.80
CA PHE A 23 0.47 3.98 -6.27
C PHE A 23 0.60 5.15 -7.24
N LYS A 24 -0.47 5.45 -7.96
CA LYS A 24 -0.54 6.65 -8.80
C LYS A 24 -1.01 7.82 -7.96
N LEU A 25 -0.36 8.98 -8.13
CA LEU A 25 -0.93 10.24 -7.65
C LEU A 25 -2.16 10.56 -8.50
N GLU A 26 -3.34 10.36 -7.93
CA GLU A 26 -4.60 10.81 -8.52
C GLU A 26 -5.01 12.18 -7.96
N ASN A 27 -5.91 12.87 -8.67
CA ASN A 27 -6.47 14.11 -8.14
C ASN A 27 -7.36 13.81 -6.92
N ALA A 28 -7.57 14.80 -6.05
CA ALA A 28 -8.31 14.62 -4.81
C ALA A 28 -9.75 14.11 -5.02
N LYS A 29 -10.40 14.49 -6.12
CA LYS A 29 -11.77 14.07 -6.42
C LYS A 29 -11.83 12.58 -6.76
N ASP A 30 -10.89 12.09 -7.56
CA ASP A 30 -10.81 10.67 -7.92
C ASP A 30 -10.45 9.83 -6.69
N ASN A 31 -9.47 10.27 -5.88
CA ASN A 31 -9.12 9.62 -4.60
C ASN A 31 -10.32 9.49 -3.65
N LEU A 32 -11.08 10.57 -3.45
CA LEU A 32 -12.26 10.56 -2.57
C LEU A 32 -13.43 9.76 -3.14
N SER A 33 -13.48 9.59 -4.46
CA SER A 33 -14.56 8.84 -5.11
C SER A 33 -14.36 7.34 -5.07
N HIS A 34 -13.17 6.86 -4.67
CA HIS A 34 -12.81 5.44 -4.71
C HIS A 34 -13.01 4.79 -6.10
N ARG A 35 -13.09 5.61 -7.17
CA ARG A 35 -13.51 5.17 -8.51
C ARG A 35 -12.63 4.05 -9.06
N TYR A 36 -11.35 4.05 -8.73
CA TYR A 36 -10.37 3.08 -9.20
C TYR A 36 -9.92 2.11 -8.11
N GLU A 37 -10.55 2.16 -6.93
CA GLU A 37 -10.30 1.16 -5.89
C GLU A 37 -10.79 -0.20 -6.39
N LYS A 38 -9.90 -1.20 -6.34
CA LYS A 38 -10.26 -2.57 -6.74
C LYS A 38 -11.36 -3.08 -5.80
N PRO A 39 -12.46 -3.64 -6.33
CA PRO A 39 -13.49 -4.22 -5.48
C PRO A 39 -13.02 -5.57 -4.92
N GLY A 40 -12.70 -5.62 -3.62
CA GLY A 40 -12.49 -6.90 -2.90
C GLY A 40 -11.32 -6.92 -1.93
N ILE A 41 -11.31 -7.97 -1.10
CA ILE A 41 -10.27 -8.31 -0.11
C ILE A 41 -9.25 -9.34 -0.64
N ASP A 42 -9.44 -9.84 -1.86
CA ASP A 42 -8.66 -10.96 -2.42
C ASP A 42 -7.15 -10.66 -2.54
N ASP A 43 -6.76 -9.39 -2.66
CA ASP A 43 -5.35 -8.97 -2.74
C ASP A 43 -4.77 -8.54 -1.37
N LEU A 44 -5.53 -8.60 -0.26
CA LEU A 44 -5.05 -8.10 1.04
C LEU A 44 -3.92 -8.95 1.62
N GLU A 45 -3.98 -10.27 1.45
CA GLU A 45 -2.90 -11.16 1.90
C GLU A 45 -1.63 -10.91 1.08
N ASP A 46 -1.75 -10.77 -0.24
CA ASP A 46 -0.62 -10.44 -1.13
C ASP A 46 0.02 -9.09 -0.76
N ILE A 47 -0.78 -8.08 -0.42
CA ILE A 47 -0.27 -6.77 0.05
C ILE A 47 0.45 -6.92 1.39
N ARG A 48 -0.10 -7.71 2.32
CA ARG A 48 0.53 -7.94 3.63
C ARG A 48 1.87 -8.65 3.48
N ASP A 49 1.92 -9.71 2.68
CA ASP A 49 3.12 -10.50 2.46
C ASP A 49 4.21 -9.68 1.75
N ASP A 50 3.83 -8.83 0.79
CA ASP A 50 4.74 -7.88 0.15
C ASP A 50 5.25 -6.79 1.13
N MET A 51 4.40 -6.28 2.03
CA MET A 51 4.82 -5.37 3.10
C MET A 51 5.81 -6.04 4.07
N GLU A 52 5.53 -7.27 4.50
CA GLU A 52 6.43 -8.03 5.39
C GLU A 52 7.78 -8.29 4.72
N LYS A 53 7.78 -8.65 3.43
CA LYS A 53 8.99 -8.80 2.63
C LYS A 53 9.78 -7.49 2.52
N PHE A 54 9.10 -6.36 2.33
CA PHE A 54 9.76 -5.06 2.30
C PHE A 54 10.40 -4.70 3.64
N LEU A 55 9.73 -4.98 4.77
CA LEU A 55 10.28 -4.73 6.11
C LEU A 55 11.52 -5.58 6.42
N THR A 56 11.59 -6.79 5.87
CA THR A 56 12.71 -7.73 6.10
C THR A 56 13.87 -7.52 5.12
N THR A 57 13.60 -7.10 3.88
CA THR A 57 14.61 -7.07 2.81
C THR A 57 14.88 -5.68 2.23
N GLY A 58 14.04 -4.69 2.52
CA GLY A 58 14.07 -3.34 1.93
C GLY A 58 13.73 -3.29 0.44
N LYS A 59 13.19 -4.38 -0.14
CA LYS A 59 12.83 -4.51 -1.56
C LYS A 59 11.38 -4.93 -1.71
#